data_AF-E4WXI5-F1
#
_entry.id   AF-E4WXI5-F1
#
_cell.length_a   1.000
_cell.length_b   1.000
_cell.length_c   1.000
_cell.angle_alpha   90.00
_cell.angle_beta   90.00
_cell.angle_gamma   90.00
#
_symmetry.space_group_name_H-M   'P 1'
#
loop_
_entity.id
_entity.type
_entity.pdbx_description
1 polymer ?
#
loop_
_entity_poly.entity_id
_entity_poly.type
_entity_poly.pdbx_seq_one_letter_code
_entity_poly.pdbx_strand_id
1 'polypeptide(L)'
;MSTNFATINTLSNYKNQVAFSTFNAFTVSAPVAVTTSSAVIQQAAVQKAVQKGATGAAIVDPMKARSDQIFTENYHLKREVALHRERLVRLAQDIKDKDTFMGEQRSQIQTLTSNLGTIEAMWLKDNLEKKQMREETERLRSQVELFEKQLKEAQCGSCKGCDRLYPEIDGKTFRNCGHRICNGCARKVIMKPRKERKCPVCYAWIHKDDVLVIHQELQ
;
A
#
# COMPACT_ATOMS: atom_id res chain seq x y z
N MET A 1 8.25 -19.63 -10.30
CA MET A 1 8.65 -19.59 -8.88
C MET A 1 7.43 -19.24 -8.06
N SER A 2 7.04 -20.17 -7.19
CA SER A 2 5.83 -20.17 -6.35
C SER A 2 6.06 -19.34 -5.09
N THR A 3 5.07 -18.55 -4.64
CA THR A 3 4.62 -18.47 -3.23
C THR A 3 3.41 -17.55 -3.02
N ASN A 4 2.32 -18.15 -2.53
CA ASN A 4 1.47 -17.71 -1.40
C ASN A 4 0.72 -16.36 -1.44
N PHE A 5 -0.46 -16.37 -2.07
CA PHE A 5 -1.57 -15.46 -1.76
C PHE A 5 -2.59 -16.19 -0.87
N ALA A 6 -2.43 -16.16 0.44
CA ALA A 6 -3.43 -16.71 1.36
C ALA A 6 -3.30 -16.13 2.79
N THR A 7 -3.66 -14.86 3.02
CA THR A 7 -4.09 -14.38 4.35
C THR A 7 -4.67 -12.95 4.31
N ILE A 8 -5.87 -12.77 3.75
CA ILE A 8 -6.69 -11.58 4.03
C ILE A 8 -8.15 -12.06 4.13
N ASN A 9 -8.55 -12.59 5.30
CA ASN A 9 -9.98 -12.76 5.62
C ASN A 9 -10.27 -13.10 7.10
N THR A 10 -9.75 -12.33 8.05
CA THR A 10 -10.05 -12.55 9.49
C THR A 10 -10.21 -11.27 10.33
N LEU A 11 -10.62 -10.14 9.74
CA LEU A 11 -10.85 -8.88 10.50
C LEU A 11 -12.29 -8.33 10.43
N SER A 12 -13.29 -9.19 10.19
CA SER A 12 -14.71 -8.76 10.08
C SER A 12 -15.61 -9.12 11.28
N ASN A 13 -15.09 -9.64 12.41
CA ASN A 13 -15.97 -10.21 13.45
C ASN A 13 -15.85 -9.65 14.88
N TYR A 14 -15.24 -8.48 15.11
CA TYR A 14 -15.15 -7.89 16.46
C TYR A 14 -15.72 -6.46 16.55
N LYS A 15 -16.81 -6.18 15.83
CA LYS A 15 -17.50 -4.87 15.86
C LYS A 15 -18.72 -4.78 16.78
N ASN A 16 -19.08 -5.83 17.51
CA ASN A 16 -20.21 -5.80 18.44
C ASN A 16 -19.82 -6.44 19.77
N GLN A 17 -19.29 -5.64 20.70
CA GLN A 17 -19.39 -5.83 22.18
C GLN A 17 -18.37 -4.95 22.91
N VAL A 18 -18.54 -3.62 22.87
CA VAL A 18 -18.07 -2.78 23.98
C VAL A 18 -19.13 -1.71 24.21
N ALA A 19 -20.18 -2.10 24.93
CA ALA A 19 -21.10 -1.14 25.52
C ALA A 19 -20.30 -0.33 26.55
N PHE A 20 -20.14 0.96 26.28
CA PHE A 20 -19.69 1.96 27.24
C PHE A 20 -20.65 1.95 28.43
N SER A 21 -20.23 1.41 29.57
CA SER A 21 -20.85 1.72 30.85
C SER A 21 -20.14 2.93 31.44
N THR A 22 -20.96 3.92 31.76
CA THR A 22 -20.61 5.22 32.29
C THR A 22 -19.80 5.12 33.59
N PHE A 23 -18.69 5.88 33.63
CA PHE A 23 -17.92 6.18 34.83
C PHE A 23 -18.82 6.87 35.86
N ASN A 24 -19.20 6.17 36.93
CA ASN A 24 -19.67 6.83 38.14
C ASN A 24 -18.46 7.23 38.98
N ALA A 25 -18.24 8.54 39.07
CA ALA A 25 -17.27 9.16 39.96
C ALA A 25 -17.59 8.77 41.42
N PHE A 26 -16.75 7.92 42.01
CA PHE A 26 -16.74 7.72 43.46
C PHE A 26 -16.00 8.89 44.10
N THR A 27 -16.75 9.85 44.65
CA THR A 27 -16.23 10.81 45.61
C THR A 27 -15.78 10.05 46.85
N VAL A 28 -14.47 10.00 47.09
CA VAL A 28 -13.90 9.48 48.34
C VAL A 28 -14.07 10.55 49.40
N SER A 29 -15.20 10.51 50.11
CA SER A 29 -15.38 11.25 51.35
C SER A 29 -14.95 10.37 52.53
N ALA A 30 -13.72 10.60 52.99
CA ALA A 30 -13.31 10.34 54.37
C ALA A 30 -13.23 11.71 55.08
N PRO A 31 -13.63 11.84 56.36
CA PRO A 31 -13.16 10.97 57.43
C PRO A 31 -14.29 10.40 58.30
N VAL A 32 -14.20 9.12 58.64
CA VAL A 32 -14.93 8.59 59.81
C VAL A 32 -14.14 9.03 61.04
N ALA A 33 -14.61 10.10 61.69
CA ALA A 33 -14.17 10.46 63.02
C ALA A 33 -14.70 9.41 64.02
N VAL A 34 -13.95 8.34 64.26
CA VAL A 34 -14.18 7.43 65.40
C VAL A 34 -13.19 7.78 66.50
N THR A 35 -13.43 8.88 67.21
CA THR A 35 -12.77 9.14 68.51
C THR A 35 -13.73 9.80 69.47
N THR A 36 -14.78 9.09 69.85
CA THR A 36 -15.26 9.12 71.23
C THR A 36 -15.21 7.69 71.72
N SER A 37 -14.11 7.38 72.40
CA SER A 37 -13.82 6.08 73.02
C SER A 37 -15.08 5.46 73.62
N SER A 38 -15.46 4.29 73.11
CA SER A 38 -16.59 3.48 73.61
C SER A 38 -16.60 3.36 75.14
N ALA A 39 -15.42 3.42 75.77
CA ALA A 39 -15.20 3.49 77.21
C ALA A 39 -15.94 4.65 77.93
N VAL A 40 -16.03 5.85 77.34
CA VAL A 40 -16.66 7.03 77.97
C VAL A 40 -18.19 6.91 77.95
N ILE A 41 -18.75 6.36 76.87
CA ILE A 41 -20.19 6.10 76.76
C ILE A 41 -20.59 4.92 77.67
N GLN A 42 -19.72 3.92 77.81
CA GLN A 42 -19.90 2.80 78.74
C GLN A 42 -19.87 3.26 80.21
N GLN A 43 -18.96 4.15 80.59
CA GLN A 43 -18.91 4.70 81.95
C GLN A 43 -20.18 5.49 82.32
N ALA A 44 -20.70 6.32 81.41
CA ALA A 44 -21.89 7.12 81.68
C ALA A 44 -23.17 6.25 81.81
N ALA A 45 -23.29 5.18 81.01
CA ALA A 45 -24.43 4.25 81.09
C ALA A 45 -24.41 3.41 82.37
N VAL A 46 -23.22 2.95 82.79
CA VAL A 46 -23.03 2.20 84.05
C VAL A 46 -23.36 3.08 85.25
N GLN A 47 -22.87 4.34 85.29
CA GLN A 47 -23.17 5.26 86.39
C GLN A 47 -24.66 5.55 86.54
N LYS A 48 -25.38 5.69 85.42
CA LYS A 48 -26.83 5.97 85.42
C LYS A 48 -27.69 4.76 85.82
N ALA A 49 -27.22 3.55 85.57
CA ALA A 49 -27.88 2.31 86.00
C ALA A 49 -27.61 1.98 87.48
N VAL A 50 -26.39 2.24 87.96
CA VAL A 50 -26.03 2.15 89.39
C VAL A 50 -26.85 3.13 90.24
N GLN A 51 -27.07 4.37 89.78
CA GLN A 51 -27.92 5.35 90.46
C GLN A 51 -29.40 4.95 90.56
N LYS A 52 -29.88 4.00 89.75
CA LYS A 52 -31.27 3.51 89.75
C LYS A 52 -31.46 2.18 90.52
N GLY A 53 -30.45 1.71 91.24
CA GLY A 53 -30.55 0.46 92.03
C GLY A 53 -30.60 -0.82 91.18
N ALA A 54 -30.14 -0.76 89.93
CA ALA A 54 -30.10 -1.92 89.05
C ALA A 54 -29.06 -2.95 89.56
N THR A 55 -29.49 -4.19 89.75
CA THR A 55 -28.59 -5.30 90.11
C THR A 55 -27.65 -5.64 88.95
N GLY A 56 -26.49 -6.24 89.24
CA GLY A 56 -25.40 -6.46 88.27
C GLY A 56 -25.82 -7.11 86.94
N ALA A 57 -26.88 -7.91 86.91
CA ALA A 57 -27.43 -8.49 85.68
C ALA A 57 -27.99 -7.44 84.69
N ALA A 58 -28.67 -6.40 85.18
CA ALA A 58 -29.33 -5.39 84.35
C ALA A 58 -28.36 -4.42 83.64
N ILE A 59 -27.09 -4.41 84.05
CA ILE A 59 -26.02 -3.60 83.45
C ILE A 59 -25.15 -4.45 82.50
N VAL A 60 -24.93 -5.72 82.85
CA VAL A 60 -24.05 -6.64 82.09
C VAL A 60 -24.66 -7.07 80.76
N ASP A 61 -25.97 -7.35 80.71
CA ASP A 61 -26.65 -7.80 79.49
C ASP A 61 -26.59 -6.77 78.33
N PRO A 62 -26.91 -5.47 78.52
CA PRO A 62 -26.80 -4.49 77.43
C PRO A 62 -25.35 -4.16 77.04
N MET A 63 -24.39 -4.28 77.96
CA MET A 63 -22.97 -4.13 77.63
C MET A 63 -22.44 -5.30 76.79
N LYS A 64 -22.89 -6.52 77.10
CA LYS A 64 -22.56 -7.72 76.33
C LYS A 64 -23.19 -7.66 74.94
N ALA A 65 -24.48 -7.30 74.83
CA ALA A 65 -25.16 -7.13 73.54
C ALA A 65 -24.48 -6.09 72.64
N ARG A 66 -24.03 -4.96 73.22
CA ARG A 66 -23.29 -3.93 72.46
C ARG A 66 -21.89 -4.39 72.07
N SER A 67 -21.21 -5.16 72.91
CA SER A 67 -19.92 -5.77 72.57
C SER A 67 -20.06 -6.75 71.40
N ASP A 68 -21.08 -7.60 71.43
CA ASP A 68 -21.36 -8.58 70.37
C ASP A 68 -21.73 -7.88 69.05
N GLN A 69 -22.48 -6.78 69.12
CA GLN A 69 -22.80 -5.96 67.95
C GLN A 69 -21.55 -5.30 67.34
N ILE A 70 -20.68 -4.69 68.17
CA ILE A 70 -19.42 -4.07 67.71
C ILE A 70 -18.48 -5.13 67.11
N PHE A 71 -18.45 -6.34 67.68
CA PHE A 71 -17.66 -7.44 67.14
C PHE A 71 -18.17 -7.88 65.77
N THR A 72 -19.49 -7.99 65.63
CA THR A 72 -20.16 -8.36 64.37
C THR A 72 -19.92 -7.30 63.29
N GLU A 73 -20.09 -6.01 63.62
CA GLU A 73 -19.81 -4.89 62.72
C GLU A 73 -18.33 -4.86 62.30
N ASN A 74 -17.39 -5.05 63.23
CA ASN A 74 -15.96 -5.15 62.90
C ASN A 74 -15.63 -6.35 62.01
N TYR A 75 -16.29 -7.48 62.23
CA TYR A 75 -16.13 -8.67 61.40
C TYR A 75 -16.62 -8.40 59.97
N HIS A 76 -17.79 -7.78 59.80
CA HIS A 76 -18.31 -7.39 58.50
C HIS A 76 -17.41 -6.37 57.79
N LEU A 77 -16.95 -5.33 58.49
CA LEU A 77 -16.03 -4.34 57.95
C LEU A 77 -14.70 -4.97 57.50
N LYS A 78 -14.13 -5.87 58.31
CA LYS A 78 -12.90 -6.61 57.93
C LYS A 78 -13.12 -7.46 56.68
N ARG A 79 -14.29 -8.11 56.56
CA ARG A 79 -14.65 -8.90 55.39
C ARG A 79 -14.84 -8.03 54.15
N GLU A 80 -15.51 -6.89 54.26
CA GLU A 80 -15.68 -5.94 53.16
C GLU A 80 -14.34 -5.36 52.69
N VAL A 81 -13.47 -4.96 53.62
CA VAL A 81 -12.12 -4.50 53.30
C VAL A 81 -11.32 -5.58 52.56
N ALA A 82 -11.44 -6.85 52.98
CA ALA A 82 -10.79 -7.96 52.28
C ALA A 82 -11.32 -8.14 50.84
N LEU A 83 -12.64 -8.05 50.63
CA LEU A 83 -13.25 -8.13 49.30
C LEU A 83 -12.83 -6.95 48.41
N HIS A 84 -12.78 -5.73 48.95
CA HIS A 84 -12.30 -4.56 48.22
C HIS A 84 -10.82 -4.68 47.84
N ARG A 85 -9.98 -5.21 48.75
CA ARG A 85 -8.58 -5.48 48.45
C ARG A 85 -8.42 -6.48 47.32
N GLU A 86 -9.20 -7.55 47.32
CA GLU A 86 -9.19 -8.54 46.23
C GLU A 86 -9.62 -7.91 44.89
N ARG A 87 -10.68 -7.10 44.89
CA ARG A 87 -11.13 -6.37 43.69
C ARG A 87 -10.05 -5.44 43.14
N LEU A 88 -9.34 -4.72 44.00
CA LEU A 88 -8.24 -3.84 43.58
C LEU A 88 -7.08 -4.62 42.96
N VAL A 89 -6.75 -5.81 43.49
CA VAL A 89 -5.72 -6.67 42.90
C VAL A 89 -6.13 -7.14 41.50
N ARG A 90 -7.38 -7.55 41.31
CA ARG A 90 -7.89 -7.95 39.98
C ARG A 90 -7.85 -6.78 38.99
N LEU A 91 -8.33 -5.61 39.40
CA LEU A 91 -8.28 -4.39 38.57
C LEU A 91 -6.83 -4.01 38.18
N ALA A 92 -5.88 -4.13 39.11
CA ALA A 92 -4.47 -3.87 38.81
C ALA A 92 -3.90 -4.85 37.77
N GLN A 93 -4.32 -6.13 37.83
CA GLN A 93 -3.93 -7.12 36.84
C GLN A 93 -4.56 -6.83 35.47
N ASP A 94 -5.85 -6.48 35.43
CA ASP A 94 -6.55 -6.11 34.18
C ASP A 94 -5.89 -4.90 33.49
N ILE A 95 -5.46 -3.90 34.27
CA ILE A 95 -4.72 -2.74 33.75
C ILE A 95 -3.39 -3.17 33.15
N LYS A 96 -2.64 -4.05 33.83
CA LYS A 96 -1.36 -4.55 33.35
C LYS A 96 -1.50 -5.36 32.05
N ASP A 97 -2.53 -6.19 31.96
CA ASP A 97 -2.80 -7.00 30.77
C ASP A 97 -3.20 -6.08 29.59
N LYS A 98 -3.99 -5.04 29.86
CA LYS A 98 -4.32 -4.01 28.88
C LYS A 98 -3.08 -3.25 28.40
N ASP A 99 -2.17 -2.87 29.29
CA ASP A 99 -0.93 -2.18 28.91
C ASP A 99 -0.04 -3.06 28.05
N THR A 100 0.03 -4.35 28.37
CA THR A 100 0.75 -5.36 27.57
C THR A 100 0.15 -5.48 26.17
N PHE A 101 -1.17 -5.63 26.08
CA PHE A 101 -1.89 -5.67 24.80
C PHE A 101 -1.66 -4.41 23.97
N MET A 102 -1.75 -3.22 24.57
CA MET A 102 -1.50 -1.96 23.88
C MET A 102 -0.03 -1.81 23.45
N GLY A 103 0.91 -2.39 24.19
CA GLY A 103 2.31 -2.51 23.81
C GLY A 103 2.50 -3.35 22.55
N GLU A 104 1.89 -4.53 22.52
CA GLU A 104 1.91 -5.43 21.35
C GLU A 104 1.29 -4.77 20.12
N GLN A 105 0.12 -4.12 20.27
CA GLN A 105 -0.54 -3.40 19.18
C GLN A 105 0.34 -2.27 18.62
N ARG A 106 1.03 -1.51 19.48
CA ARG A 106 1.98 -0.48 19.03
C ARG A 106 3.15 -1.08 18.24
N SER A 107 3.70 -2.20 18.70
CA SER A 107 4.77 -2.92 17.99
C SER A 107 4.32 -3.41 16.61
N GLN A 108 3.11 -3.97 16.52
CA GLN A 108 2.51 -4.40 15.26
C GLN A 108 2.31 -3.22 14.30
N ILE A 109 1.75 -2.10 14.79
CA ILE A 109 1.58 -0.88 14.00
C ILE A 109 2.93 -0.39 13.48
N GLN A 110 3.96 -0.33 14.32
CA GLN A 110 5.30 0.09 13.91
C GLN A 110 5.88 -0.80 12.81
N THR A 111 5.69 -2.11 12.93
CA THR A 111 6.10 -3.09 11.91
C THR A 111 5.36 -2.86 10.59
N LEU A 112 4.03 -2.68 10.64
CA LEU A 112 3.23 -2.40 9.45
C LEU A 112 3.62 -1.07 8.78
N THR A 113 3.88 -0.03 9.56
CA THR A 113 4.36 1.27 9.04
C THR A 113 5.71 1.12 8.33
N SER A 114 6.64 0.36 8.90
CA SER A 114 7.94 0.08 8.27
C SER A 114 7.78 -0.70 6.95
N ASN A 115 6.90 -1.71 6.95
CA ASN A 115 6.62 -2.50 5.76
C ASN A 115 5.98 -1.66 4.65
N LEU A 116 5.03 -0.77 5.00
CA LEU A 116 4.42 0.17 4.06
C LEU A 116 5.47 1.09 3.42
N GLY A 117 6.37 1.68 4.21
CA GLY A 117 7.45 2.51 3.68
C GLY A 117 8.39 1.75 2.72
N THR A 118 8.63 0.46 2.98
CA THR A 118 9.42 -0.39 2.08
C THR A 118 8.68 -0.65 0.76
N ILE A 119 7.38 -0.93 0.81
CA ILE A 119 6.55 -1.15 -0.38
C ILE A 119 6.48 0.14 -1.23
N GLU A 120 6.32 1.30 -0.60
CA GLU A 120 6.31 2.60 -1.28
C GLU A 120 7.64 2.86 -2.00
N ALA A 121 8.77 2.60 -1.34
CA ALA A 121 10.09 2.73 -1.96
C ALA A 121 10.28 1.80 -3.16
N MET A 122 9.83 0.54 -3.05
CA MET A 122 9.86 -0.42 -4.16
C MET A 122 8.99 0.04 -5.33
N TRP A 123 7.79 0.55 -5.07
CA TRP A 123 6.88 1.04 -6.10
C TRP A 123 7.45 2.27 -6.84
N LEU A 124 8.06 3.20 -6.10
CA LEU A 124 8.74 4.36 -6.70
C LEU A 124 9.89 3.93 -7.61
N LYS A 125 10.69 2.94 -7.19
CA LYS A 125 11.78 2.38 -8.00
C LYS A 125 11.26 1.74 -9.29
N ASP A 126 10.25 0.87 -9.19
CA ASP A 126 9.65 0.21 -10.36
C ASP A 126 9.06 1.22 -11.36
N ASN A 127 8.44 2.31 -10.87
CA ASN A 127 7.95 3.38 -11.73
C ASN A 127 9.05 4.15 -12.45
N LEU A 128 10.19 4.37 -11.79
CA LEU A 128 11.36 5.01 -12.39
C LEU A 128 11.97 4.12 -13.47
N GLU A 129 12.14 2.83 -13.18
CA GLU A 129 12.64 1.84 -14.15
C GLU A 129 11.71 1.74 -15.37
N LYS A 130 10.38 1.68 -15.16
CA LYS A 130 9.40 1.73 -16.25
C LYS A 130 9.48 3.01 -17.08
N LYS A 131 9.76 4.15 -16.46
CA LYS A 131 9.95 5.41 -17.18
C LYS A 131 11.21 5.36 -18.06
N GLN A 132 12.33 4.90 -17.51
CA GLN A 132 13.59 4.74 -18.26
C GLN A 132 13.42 3.79 -19.44
N MET A 133 12.75 2.65 -19.24
CA MET A 133 12.47 1.68 -20.32
C MET A 133 11.62 2.30 -21.44
N ARG A 134 10.63 3.14 -21.12
CA ARG A 134 9.83 3.85 -22.14
C ARG A 134 10.67 4.85 -22.92
N GLU A 135 11.52 5.62 -22.24
CA GLU A 135 12.41 6.60 -22.88
C GLU A 135 13.44 5.91 -23.80
N GLU A 136 14.00 4.79 -23.35
CA GLU A 136 14.91 3.98 -24.17
C GLU A 136 14.21 3.35 -25.37
N THR A 137 13.00 2.82 -25.18
CA THR A 137 12.19 2.27 -26.28
C THR A 137 11.88 3.33 -27.33
N GLU A 138 11.51 4.54 -26.91
CA GLU A 138 11.24 5.63 -27.84
C GLU A 138 12.51 6.08 -28.57
N ARG A 139 13.64 6.17 -27.86
CA ARG A 139 14.95 6.45 -28.49
C ARG A 139 15.32 5.40 -29.54
N LEU A 140 15.13 4.12 -29.24
CA LEU A 140 15.41 3.04 -30.19
C LEU A 140 14.47 3.10 -31.39
N ARG A 141 13.18 3.39 -31.17
CA ARG A 141 12.21 3.59 -32.26
C ARG A 141 12.64 4.71 -33.21
N SER A 142 13.03 5.88 -32.68
CA SER A 142 13.52 6.99 -33.50
C SER A 142 14.78 6.62 -34.29
N GLN A 143 15.68 5.80 -33.73
CA GLN A 143 16.85 5.31 -34.46
C GLN A 143 16.48 4.36 -35.60
N VAL A 144 15.53 3.45 -35.37
CA VAL A 144 15.02 2.55 -36.42
C VAL A 144 14.39 3.36 -37.56
N GLU A 145 13.56 4.36 -37.25
CA GLU A 145 12.97 5.24 -38.26
C GLU A 145 14.03 6.00 -39.08
N LEU A 146 15.10 6.47 -38.43
CA LEU A 146 16.21 7.10 -39.12
C LEU A 146 16.93 6.12 -40.05
N PHE A 147 17.22 4.91 -39.58
CA PHE A 147 17.86 3.88 -40.40
C PHE A 147 16.97 3.46 -41.57
N GLU A 148 15.66 3.32 -41.38
CA GLU A 148 14.72 3.05 -42.47
C GLU A 148 14.71 4.16 -43.50
N LYS A 149 14.79 5.42 -43.08
CA LYS A 149 14.89 6.56 -44.00
C LYS A 149 16.19 6.51 -44.80
N GLN A 150 17.32 6.27 -44.12
CA GLN A 150 18.62 6.13 -44.78
C GLN A 150 18.65 4.95 -45.75
N LEU A 151 18.04 3.81 -45.39
CA LEU A 151 17.90 2.66 -46.28
C LEU A 151 17.04 2.98 -47.49
N LYS A 152 15.90 3.66 -47.31
CA LYS A 152 15.06 4.11 -48.43
C LYS A 152 15.81 5.05 -49.38
N GLU A 153 16.62 5.96 -48.84
CA GLU A 153 17.46 6.85 -49.64
C GLU A 153 18.57 6.09 -50.37
N ALA A 154 19.24 5.13 -49.71
CA ALA A 154 20.29 4.30 -50.29
C ALA A 154 19.78 3.31 -51.36
N GLN A 155 18.57 2.78 -51.19
CA GLN A 155 17.92 1.83 -52.12
C GLN A 155 17.15 2.53 -53.26
N CYS A 156 17.28 3.85 -53.40
CA CYS A 156 16.67 4.59 -54.49
C CYS A 156 17.72 5.06 -55.50
N GLY A 157 17.57 4.64 -56.76
CA GLY A 157 18.30 5.22 -57.87
C GLY A 157 17.65 6.54 -58.32
N SER A 158 18.46 7.53 -58.72
CA SER A 158 17.94 8.73 -59.38
C SER A 158 17.81 8.50 -60.89
N CYS A 159 16.65 8.86 -61.44
CA CYS A 159 16.41 8.72 -62.88
C CYS A 159 17.13 9.82 -63.64
N LYS A 160 18.16 9.48 -64.40
CA LYS A 160 18.92 10.44 -65.23
C LYS A 160 18.09 11.15 -66.32
N GLY A 161 16.84 10.75 -66.55
CA GLY A 161 15.94 11.36 -67.54
C GLY A 161 14.83 12.23 -66.96
N CYS A 162 14.57 12.21 -65.65
CA CYS A 162 13.52 13.03 -65.03
C CYS A 162 13.76 13.38 -63.56
N ASP A 163 14.95 13.07 -63.04
CA ASP A 163 15.43 13.30 -61.68
C ASP A 163 14.57 12.70 -60.56
N ARG A 164 13.56 11.89 -60.90
CA ARG A 164 12.74 11.16 -59.92
C ARG A 164 13.56 10.04 -59.30
N LEU A 165 13.49 9.95 -57.97
CA LEU A 165 13.93 8.77 -57.22
C LEU A 165 12.99 7.59 -57.52
N TYR A 166 13.56 6.42 -57.73
CA TYR A 166 12.81 5.18 -57.88
C TYR A 166 13.58 4.04 -57.18
N PRO A 167 12.89 3.03 -56.61
CA PRO A 167 13.56 1.87 -56.01
C PRO A 167 14.54 1.26 -57.00
N GLU A 168 15.75 0.88 -56.59
CA GLU A 168 16.75 0.34 -57.52
C GLU A 168 16.19 -0.79 -58.40
N ILE A 169 15.35 -1.65 -57.84
CA ILE A 169 14.71 -2.79 -58.53
C ILE A 169 13.83 -2.33 -59.72
N ASP A 170 13.32 -1.09 -59.70
CA ASP A 170 12.40 -0.53 -60.71
C ASP A 170 13.10 0.23 -61.86
N GLY A 171 14.42 0.15 -61.93
CA GLY A 171 15.21 0.75 -63.00
C GLY A 171 15.29 -0.12 -64.25
N LYS A 172 15.20 0.49 -65.43
CA LYS A 172 15.60 -0.14 -66.69
C LYS A 172 16.94 0.44 -67.14
N THR A 173 17.85 -0.43 -67.56
CA THR A 173 19.14 -0.03 -68.13
C THR A 173 19.12 -0.26 -69.63
N PHE A 174 19.52 0.73 -70.42
CA PHE A 174 19.67 0.59 -71.86
C PHE A 174 21.05 0.01 -72.19
N ARG A 175 21.11 -1.17 -72.83
CA ARG A 175 22.35 -1.89 -73.17
C ARG A 175 23.36 -1.02 -73.91
N ASN A 176 22.90 -0.23 -74.88
CA ASN A 176 23.78 0.51 -75.79
C ASN A 176 24.52 1.67 -75.12
N CYS A 177 24.01 2.21 -74.01
CA CYS A 177 24.59 3.40 -73.38
C CYS A 177 24.76 3.29 -71.86
N GLY A 178 24.36 2.17 -71.24
CA GLY A 178 24.47 1.94 -69.80
C GLY A 178 23.62 2.87 -68.92
N HIS A 179 22.86 3.81 -69.50
CA HIS A 179 22.04 4.74 -68.73
C HIS A 179 20.83 4.02 -68.13
N ARG A 180 20.70 4.15 -66.80
CA ARG A 180 19.57 3.65 -66.00
C ARG A 180 18.52 4.75 -65.85
N ILE A 181 17.26 4.41 -66.10
CA ILE A 181 16.12 5.32 -65.95
C ILE A 181 14.94 4.60 -65.30
N CYS A 182 14.00 5.37 -64.72
CA CYS A 182 12.81 4.81 -64.09
C CYS A 182 11.86 4.15 -65.12
N ASN A 183 11.04 3.21 -64.65
CA ASN A 183 9.99 2.55 -65.45
C ASN A 183 9.09 3.52 -66.24
N GLY A 184 8.76 4.68 -65.66
CA GLY A 184 7.95 5.71 -66.33
C GLY A 184 8.64 6.31 -67.57
N CYS A 185 9.91 6.68 -67.44
CA CYS A 185 10.71 7.18 -68.55
C CYS A 185 10.98 6.08 -69.58
N ALA A 186 11.23 4.84 -69.14
CA ALA A 186 11.43 3.70 -70.03
C ALA A 186 10.18 3.42 -70.88
N ARG A 187 8.98 3.44 -70.29
CA ARG A 187 7.71 3.30 -71.03
C ARG A 187 7.55 4.39 -72.10
N LYS A 188 7.83 5.66 -71.76
CA LYS A 188 7.76 6.76 -72.74
C LYS A 188 8.68 6.55 -73.94
N VAL A 189 9.87 5.98 -73.73
CA VAL A 189 10.81 5.66 -74.81
C VAL A 189 10.32 4.46 -75.63
N ILE A 190 9.85 3.39 -74.98
CA ILE A 190 9.41 2.16 -75.65
C ILE A 190 8.13 2.38 -76.48
N MET A 191 7.22 3.25 -76.01
CA MET A 191 5.97 3.56 -76.71
C MET A 191 6.18 4.39 -78.00
N LYS A 192 7.36 5.01 -78.20
CA LYS A 192 7.67 5.70 -79.44
C LYS A 192 7.87 4.73 -80.62
N PRO A 193 7.59 5.16 -81.86
CA PRO A 193 7.93 4.40 -83.08
C PRO A 193 9.40 4.00 -83.09
N ARG A 194 9.75 2.84 -83.67
CA ARG A 194 11.14 2.31 -83.65
C ARG A 194 12.18 3.31 -84.14
N LYS A 195 11.83 4.12 -85.14
CA LYS A 195 12.69 5.16 -85.73
C LYS A 195 12.87 6.40 -84.85
N GLU A 196 12.27 6.44 -83.65
CA GLU A 196 12.30 7.59 -82.74
C GLU A 196 12.76 7.21 -81.32
N ARG A 197 13.09 5.94 -81.08
CA ARG A 197 13.52 5.46 -79.77
C ARG A 197 14.95 5.89 -79.49
N LYS A 198 15.10 6.92 -78.66
CA LYS A 198 16.39 7.44 -78.21
C LYS A 198 16.45 7.46 -76.69
N CYS A 199 17.65 7.26 -76.16
CA CYS A 199 17.92 7.43 -74.74
C CYS A 199 17.63 8.89 -74.33
N PRO A 200 16.87 9.15 -73.25
CA PRO A 200 16.57 10.51 -72.83
C PRO A 200 17.78 11.22 -72.21
N VAL A 201 18.86 10.49 -71.91
CA VAL A 201 20.08 11.03 -71.28
C VAL A 201 21.14 11.42 -72.31
N CYS A 202 21.42 10.52 -73.26
CA CYS A 202 22.51 10.69 -74.24
C CYS A 202 22.07 10.64 -75.70
N TYR A 203 20.75 10.50 -75.96
CA TYR A 203 20.16 10.46 -77.29
C TYR A 203 20.63 9.32 -78.23
N ALA A 204 21.37 8.34 -77.71
CA ALA A 204 21.72 7.12 -78.44
C ALA A 204 20.46 6.32 -78.85
N TRP A 205 20.52 5.67 -80.02
CA TRP A 205 19.42 4.84 -80.53
C TRP A 205 19.21 3.58 -79.70
N ILE A 206 17.94 3.22 -79.46
CA ILE A 206 17.55 2.07 -78.63
C ILE A 206 16.70 1.10 -79.46
N HIS A 207 17.11 -0.16 -79.53
CA HIS A 207 16.27 -1.24 -80.05
C HIS A 207 15.43 -1.87 -78.93
N LYS A 208 14.33 -2.55 -79.31
CA LYS A 208 13.37 -3.11 -78.34
C LYS A 208 14.02 -4.12 -77.39
N ASP A 209 15.04 -4.82 -77.89
CA ASP A 209 15.77 -5.88 -77.17
C ASP A 209 16.91 -5.32 -76.30
N ASP A 210 17.17 -4.00 -76.38
CA ASP A 210 18.24 -3.33 -75.65
C ASP A 210 17.80 -2.84 -74.27
N VAL A 211 16.55 -3.10 -73.87
CA VAL A 211 16.04 -2.73 -72.54
C VAL A 211 16.22 -3.90 -71.60
N LEU A 212 17.22 -3.81 -70.71
CA LEU A 212 17.42 -4.78 -69.65
C LEU A 212 16.51 -4.46 -68.46
N VAL A 213 15.82 -5.49 -67.99
CA VAL A 213 15.25 -5.53 -66.64
C VAL A 213 16.33 -6.13 -65.76
N ILE A 214 16.91 -5.35 -64.86
CA ILE A 214 17.77 -5.92 -63.83
C ILE A 214 16.81 -6.57 -62.81
N HIS A 215 16.58 -7.87 -62.94
CA HIS A 215 16.18 -8.66 -61.78
C HIS A 215 17.44 -8.85 -60.95
N GLN A 216 17.58 -8.12 -59.85
CA GLN A 216 18.49 -8.57 -58.80
C GLN A 216 17.88 -9.87 -58.26
N GLU A 217 18.39 -11.00 -58.72
CA GLU A 217 18.28 -12.23 -57.96
C GLU A 217 19.08 -11.99 -56.67
N LEU A 218 18.36 -11.64 -55.60
CA LEU A 218 18.91 -11.60 -54.25
C LEU A 218 19.26 -13.05 -53.88
N GLN A 219 20.52 -13.43 -54.03
CA GLN A 219 21.14 -14.57 -53.35
C GLN A 219 21.49 -14.19 -51.91
#